data_AF-A0A7G9RLD3-F1
#
_entry.id   AF-A0A7G9RLD3-F1
#
_cell.length_a   1.000
_cell.length_b   1.000
_cell.length_c   1.000
_cell.angle_alpha   90.00
_cell.angle_beta   90.00
_cell.angle_gamma   90.00
#
_symmetry.space_group_name_H-M   'P 1'
#
loop_
_entity.id
_entity.type
_entity.pdbx_description
1 polymer ?
#
loop_
_entity_poly.entity_id
_entity_poly.type
_entity_poly.pdbx_seq_one_letter_code
_entity_poly.pdbx_strand_id
1 'polypeptide(L)' 'MLKVLIGLGIPYMAVIGLLPWVASVDMFVLGVPFIYMWIFIWFVLTSACMYLCWILFDRDGPDADAAAEQH' A
#
# COMPACT_ATOMS: atom_id res chain seq x y z
N MET A 1 16.35 1.89 0.44
CA MET A 1 15.33 2.74 1.10
C MET A 1 14.42 3.50 0.12
N LEU A 2 14.93 4.05 -1.00
CA LEU A 2 14.12 4.80 -1.99
C LEU A 2 12.99 3.97 -2.66
N LYS A 3 13.22 2.67 -2.84
CA LYS A 3 12.29 1.71 -3.44
C LYS A 3 11.01 1.53 -2.60
N VAL A 4 11.14 1.51 -1.27
CA VAL A 4 10.02 1.42 -0.31
C VAL A 4 9.21 2.70 -0.31
N LEU A 5 9.85 3.86 -0.48
CA LEU A 5 9.17 5.15 -0.59
C LEU A 5 8.29 5.23 -1.85
N ILE A 6 8.70 4.60 -2.96
CA ILE A 6 7.87 4.54 -4.18
C ILE A 6 6.74 3.52 -4.01
N GLY A 7 7.05 2.32 -3.49
CA GLY A 7 6.05 1.27 -3.24
C GLY A 7 4.98 1.66 -2.21
N LEU A 8 5.34 2.38 -1.14
CA LEU A 8 4.43 2.83 -0.08
C LEU A 8 3.87 4.24 -0.33
N GLY A 9 4.61 5.08 -1.06
CA GLY A 9 4.15 6.43 -1.40
C GLY A 9 2.96 6.42 -2.35
N ILE A 10 2.94 5.49 -3.32
CA ILE A 10 1.83 5.33 -4.27
C ILE A 10 0.51 4.99 -3.56
N PRO A 11 0.41 3.94 -2.72
CA PRO A 11 -0.84 3.63 -2.02
C PRO A 11 -1.22 4.76 -1.06
N TYR A 12 -0.26 5.38 -0.36
CA TYR A 12 -0.54 6.50 0.54
C TYR A 12 -1.17 7.70 -0.18
N MET A 13 -0.58 8.10 -1.32
CA MET A 13 -1.10 9.18 -2.16
C MET A 13 -2.48 8.84 -2.74
N ALA A 14 -2.69 7.57 -3.11
CA ALA A 14 -3.97 7.11 -3.62
C ALA A 14 -5.08 7.12 -2.53
N VAL A 15 -4.76 6.78 -1.26
CA VAL A 15 -5.71 6.90 -0.13
C VAL A 15 -6.14 8.36 0.02
N ILE A 16 -5.16 9.25 0.16
CA ILE A 16 -5.41 10.65 0.52
C ILE A 16 -6.05 11.40 -0.64
N GLY A 17 -5.69 11.08 -1.89
CA GLY A 17 -6.30 11.67 -3.07
C GLY A 17 -7.77 11.27 -3.26
N LEU A 18 -8.14 10.01 -2.97
CA LEU A 18 -9.54 9.57 -3.08
C LEU A 18 -10.38 9.85 -1.82
N LEU A 19 -9.76 10.19 -0.68
CA LEU A 19 -10.45 10.47 0.57
C LEU A 19 -11.56 11.54 0.44
N PRO A 20 -11.34 12.71 -0.21
CA PRO A 20 -12.37 13.75 -0.33
C PRO A 20 -13.58 13.27 -1.14
N TRP A 21 -13.33 12.49 -2.18
CA TRP A 21 -14.37 11.92 -3.02
C TRP A 21 -15.18 10.88 -2.25
N VAL A 22 -14.53 9.95 -1.56
CA VAL A 22 -15.22 8.94 -0.75
C VAL A 22 -15.97 9.56 0.43
N ALA A 23 -15.42 10.61 1.05
CA ALA A 23 -16.12 11.33 2.11
C ALA A 23 -17.35 12.10 1.61
N SER A 24 -17.38 12.46 0.31
CA SER A 24 -18.55 13.10 -0.31
C SER A 24 -19.65 12.11 -0.73
N VAL A 25 -19.39 10.81 -0.66
CA VAL A 25 -20.35 9.77 -1.02
C VAL A 25 -21.18 9.38 0.20
N ASP A 26 -22.41 9.89 0.28
CA ASP A 26 -23.42 9.50 1.28
C ASP A 26 -24.07 8.15 0.93
N MET A 27 -23.26 7.11 0.73
CA MET A 27 -23.74 5.75 0.50
C MET A 27 -23.69 4.95 1.79
N PHE A 28 -24.78 4.26 2.10
CA PHE A 28 -24.86 3.34 3.23
C PHE A 28 -24.94 1.91 2.71
N VAL A 29 -24.07 1.05 3.22
CA VAL A 29 -24.08 -0.38 2.94
C VAL A 29 -24.53 -1.10 4.20
N LEU A 30 -25.68 -1.77 4.12
CA LEU A 30 -26.30 -2.46 5.27
C LEU A 30 -26.54 -1.53 6.49
N GLY A 31 -26.77 -0.24 6.25
CA GLY A 31 -26.96 0.77 7.30
C GLY A 31 -25.66 1.36 7.87
N VAL A 32 -24.48 0.96 7.35
CA VAL A 32 -23.17 1.48 7.74
C VAL A 32 -22.63 2.41 6.63
N PRO A 33 -22.08 3.58 6.98
CA PRO A 33 -21.46 4.47 6.00
C PRO A 33 -20.36 3.79 5.17
N PHE A 34 -20.37 4.02 3.85
CA PHE A 34 -19.43 3.44 2.89
C PHE A 34 -17.95 3.71 3.23
N ILE A 35 -17.67 4.85 3.88
CA ILE A 35 -16.32 5.21 4.32
C ILE A 35 -15.65 4.15 5.20
N TYR A 36 -16.42 3.39 5.98
CA TYR A 36 -15.86 2.32 6.80
C TYR A 36 -15.40 1.13 5.96
N MET A 37 -16.19 0.72 4.96
CA MET A 37 -15.77 -0.33 4.02
C MET A 37 -14.53 0.08 3.25
N TRP A 38 -14.48 1.35 2.81
CA TRP A 38 -13.33 1.92 2.15
C TRP A 38 -12.05 1.81 2.99
N ILE A 39 -12.10 2.15 4.28
CA ILE A 39 -10.96 2.01 5.20
C ILE A 39 -10.51 0.55 5.29
N PHE A 40 -11.44 -0.42 5.39
CA PHE A 40 -11.10 -1.84 5.38
C PHE A 40 -10.41 -2.28 4.08
N ILE A 41 -10.87 -1.79 2.93
CA ILE A 41 -10.22 -2.04 1.63
C ILE A 41 -8.79 -1.51 1.64
N TRP A 42 -8.55 -0.31 2.20
CA TRP A 42 -7.19 0.23 2.32
C TRP A 42 -6.28 -0.55 3.25
N PHE A 43 -6.83 -1.14 4.31
CA PHE A 43 -6.06 -2.01 5.18
C PHE A 43 -5.55 -3.24 4.42
N VAL A 44 -6.44 -3.89 3.67
CA VAL A 44 -6.07 -5.03 2.80
C VAL A 44 -5.11 -4.59 1.70
N LEU A 45 -5.35 -3.44 1.06
CA LEU A 45 -4.49 -2.92 0.02
C LEU A 45 -3.08 -2.59 0.54
N THR A 46 -2.96 -2.05 1.75
CA THR A 46 -1.67 -1.76 2.38
C THR A 46 -0.91 -3.05 2.68
N SER A 47 -1.61 -4.07 3.20
CA SER A 47 -1.02 -5.40 3.42
C SER A 47 -0.60 -6.05 2.11
N ALA A 48 -1.45 -6.00 1.08
CA ALA A 48 -1.15 -6.47 -0.27
C ALA A 48 0.01 -5.68 -0.89
N CYS A 49 0.14 -4.39 -0.62
CA CYS A 49 1.24 -3.58 -1.09
C CYS A 49 2.56 -4.02 -0.45
N MET A 50 2.58 -4.33 0.86
CA MET A 50 3.76 -4.93 1.48
C MET A 50 4.09 -6.30 0.88
N TYR A 51 3.07 -7.11 0.61
CA TYR A 51 3.25 -8.41 -0.04
C TYR A 51 3.76 -8.27 -1.49
N LEU A 52 3.29 -7.27 -2.24
CA LEU A 52 3.77 -6.96 -3.58
C LEU A 52 5.19 -6.39 -3.55
N CYS A 53 5.53 -5.56 -2.57
CA CYS A 53 6.91 -5.14 -2.35
C CYS A 53 7.80 -6.36 -2.10
N TRP A 54 7.34 -7.32 -1.31
CA TRP A 54 8.05 -8.58 -1.09
C TRP A 54 8.19 -9.37 -2.41
N ILE A 55 7.12 -9.61 -3.16
CA ILE A 55 7.21 -10.42 -4.39
C ILE A 55 8.02 -9.77 -5.52
N LEU A 56 8.01 -8.44 -5.62
CA LEU A 56 8.71 -7.70 -6.68
C LEU A 56 10.17 -7.41 -6.33
N PHE A 57 10.51 -7.25 -5.04
CA PHE A 57 11.86 -6.87 -4.63
C PHE A 57 12.62 -7.98 -3.89
N ASP A 58 11.96 -8.83 -3.10
CA ASP A 58 12.60 -9.97 -2.42
C ASP A 58 12.93 -11.10 -3.41
N ARG A 59 12.24 -11.13 -4.55
CA ARG A 59 12.51 -12.07 -5.64
C ARG A 59 13.76 -11.68 -6.47
N ASP A 60 14.26 -10.46 -6.29
CA ASP A 60 15.58 -9.99 -6.75
C ASP A 60 16.54 -9.80 -5.55
N GLY A 61 16.59 -10.80 -4.67
CA GLY A 61 17.71 -11.17 -3.79
C GLY A 61 18.52 -10.07 -3.09
N PRO A 62 18.51 -10.01 -1.74
CA PRO A 62 19.55 -9.38 -0.92
C PRO A 62 20.97 -9.98 -1.06
N ASP A 63 21.19 -10.93 -1.97
CA ASP A 63 22.45 -11.67 -2.11
C ASP A 63 23.48 -10.96 -3.01
N ALA A 64 23.09 -9.93 -3.77
CA ALA A 64 24.02 -9.16 -4.60
C ALA A 64 24.83 -8.11 -3.81
N ASP A 65 24.31 -7.68 -2.67
CA ASP A 65 24.87 -6.56 -1.89
C ASP A 65 25.76 -7.07 -0.73
N ALA A 66 25.41 -8.22 -0.13
CA ALA A 66 26.13 -8.82 0.99
C ALA A 66 27.49 -9.44 0.60
N ALA A 67 27.70 -9.77 -0.68
CA ALA A 67 28.97 -10.32 -1.18
C ALA A 67 30.02 -9.24 -1.55
N ALA A 68 29.61 -7.97 -1.68
CA ALA A 68 30.50 -6.87 -2.07
C ALA A 68 31.09 -6.11 -0.86
N GLU A 69 30.52 -6.23 0.35
CA GLU A 69 31.03 -5.57 1.57
C GLU A 69 32.01 -6.44 2.38
N GLN A 70 32.35 -7.65 1.91
CA GLN A 70 33.27 -8.56 2.58
C GLN A 70 34.64 -8.70 1.89
N HIS A 71 34.98 -7.83 0.94
CA HIS A 71 36.28 -7.85 0.24
C HIS A 71 36.93 -6.48 0.08
#